data_AF-A0A1Y2IJA4-F1
#
_entry.id   AF-A0A1Y2IJA4-F1
#
_cell.length_a   1.000
_cell.length_b   1.000
_cell.length_c   1.000
_cell.angle_alpha   90.00
_cell.angle_beta   90.00
_cell.angle_gamma   90.00
#
_symmetry.space_group_name_H-M   'P 1'
#
loop_
_entity.id
_entity.type
_entity.pdbx_description
1 polymer ?
#
loop_
_entity_poly.entity_id
_entity_poly.type
_entity_poly.pdbx_seq_one_letter_code
_entity_poly.pdbx_strand_id
1 'polypeptide(L)'
;MSATTMAKLQGRSIQVLFDRSPSANRDSAERTAIRATIITLFDSDGDQTLEADVGTPFAVLPSDLDGNCVPQSVQDYLKELTISANASAASLACGSILAGHASEADEFGDIALWLGNGEYSQGHERDVLTRLDTGHLLQQGANPQKVEVSQSTGLPITVHGPSTPSSDVSRLRELLQRLSACHIFCVHGDLSVYVLLGRYESEGHSGWAGLLGLGVES
;
A
#
# COMPACT_ATOMS: atom_id res chain seq x y z
N MET A 1 -17.04 17.24 1.01
CA MET A 1 -16.67 16.45 2.21
C MET A 1 -16.41 15.04 1.73
N SER A 2 -15.19 14.51 1.89
CA SER A 2 -14.91 13.09 1.60
C SER A 2 -15.55 12.27 2.70
N ALA A 3 -16.44 11.35 2.35
CA ALA A 3 -17.05 10.45 3.33
C ALA A 3 -16.15 9.22 3.44
N THR A 4 -15.25 9.21 4.42
CA THR A 4 -14.44 8.03 4.74
C THR A 4 -15.28 7.07 5.58
N THR A 5 -15.25 5.78 5.24
CA THR A 5 -15.79 4.72 6.11
C THR A 5 -14.71 3.73 6.45
N MET A 6 -14.85 3.08 7.60
CA MET A 6 -13.94 2.07 8.10
C MET A 6 -14.65 0.72 8.17
N ALA A 7 -13.99 -0.32 7.69
CA ALA A 7 -14.43 -1.70 7.92
C ALA A 7 -13.30 -2.49 8.60
N LYS A 8 -13.67 -3.30 9.60
CA LYS A 8 -12.80 -4.33 10.15
C LYS A 8 -12.96 -5.59 9.30
N LEU A 9 -11.84 -6.20 8.93
CA LEU A 9 -11.88 -7.56 8.39
C LEU A 9 -12.13 -8.52 9.56
N GLN A 10 -13.15 -9.35 9.47
CA GLN A 10 -13.52 -10.27 10.54
C GLN A 10 -12.38 -11.26 10.81
N GLY A 11 -12.11 -11.58 12.08
CA GLY A 11 -11.03 -12.49 12.45
C GLY A 11 -9.61 -11.93 12.24
N ARG A 12 -9.44 -10.69 11.77
CA ARG A 12 -8.13 -10.08 11.53
C ARG A 12 -7.89 -8.84 12.37
N SER A 13 -6.61 -8.58 12.61
CA SER A 13 -6.14 -7.43 13.35
C SER A 13 -5.90 -6.21 12.46
N ILE A 14 -6.67 -6.04 11.37
CA ILE A 14 -6.59 -4.87 10.47
C ILE A 14 -7.94 -4.21 10.18
N GLN A 15 -7.85 -2.95 9.74
CA GLN A 15 -8.93 -2.08 9.31
C GLN A 15 -8.63 -1.51 7.93
N VAL A 16 -9.67 -1.29 7.14
CA VAL A 16 -9.58 -0.70 5.80
C VAL A 16 -10.37 0.61 5.77
N LEU A 17 -9.77 1.66 5.20
CA LEU A 17 -10.44 2.92 4.92
C LEU A 17 -10.96 2.94 3.48
N PHE A 18 -12.19 3.43 3.32
CA PHE A 18 -12.87 3.50 2.03
C PHE A 18 -13.26 4.95 1.72
N ASP A 19 -13.09 5.34 0.46
CA ASP A 19 -13.66 6.57 -0.07
C ASP A 19 -15.02 6.29 -0.71
N ARG A 20 -16.04 7.01 -0.24
CA ARG A 20 -17.41 6.97 -0.80
C ARG A 20 -17.73 8.14 -1.73
N SER A 21 -16.74 8.96 -2.07
CA SER A 21 -16.98 10.08 -2.98
C SER A 21 -17.48 9.57 -4.35
N PRO A 22 -18.44 10.25 -4.99
CA PRO A 22 -18.93 9.86 -6.32
C PRO A 22 -17.82 9.82 -7.38
N SER A 23 -16.75 10.60 -7.18
CA SER A 23 -15.54 10.61 -8.00
C SER A 23 -14.67 9.36 -7.85
N ALA A 24 -14.75 8.65 -6.72
CA ALA A 24 -13.97 7.44 -6.43
C ALA A 24 -14.40 6.21 -7.22
N ASN A 25 -15.62 6.25 -7.77
CA ASN A 25 -16.23 5.13 -8.48
C ASN A 25 -15.89 5.10 -9.98
N ARG A 26 -14.88 5.85 -10.42
CA ARG A 26 -14.61 6.05 -11.85
C ARG A 26 -13.80 4.93 -12.51
N ASP A 27 -12.98 4.20 -11.76
CA ASP A 27 -12.21 3.07 -12.30
C ASP A 27 -12.57 1.77 -11.55
N SER A 28 -13.40 0.94 -12.20
CA SER A 28 -13.80 -0.34 -11.63
C SER A 28 -12.67 -1.37 -11.60
N ALA A 29 -11.70 -1.26 -12.51
CA ALA A 29 -10.59 -2.20 -12.60
C ALA A 29 -9.60 -1.97 -11.47
N GLU A 30 -9.16 -0.72 -11.27
CA GLU A 30 -8.29 -0.34 -10.14
C GLU A 30 -8.91 -0.76 -8.80
N ARG A 31 -10.19 -0.44 -8.59
CA ARG A 31 -10.90 -0.82 -7.37
C ARG A 31 -10.94 -2.34 -7.15
N THR A 32 -11.07 -3.11 -8.24
CA THR A 32 -11.07 -4.58 -8.18
C THR A 32 -9.68 -5.09 -7.82
N ALA A 33 -8.64 -4.53 -8.42
CA ALA A 33 -7.25 -4.90 -8.18
C ALA A 33 -6.82 -4.61 -6.74
N ILE A 34 -7.16 -3.43 -6.20
CA ILE A 34 -6.89 -3.09 -4.80
C ILE A 34 -7.64 -4.05 -3.85
N ARG A 35 -8.90 -4.40 -4.16
CA ARG A 35 -9.65 -5.38 -3.36
C ARG A 35 -9.02 -6.76 -3.40
N ALA A 36 -8.56 -7.21 -4.57
CA ALA A 36 -7.84 -8.46 -4.72
C ALA A 36 -6.57 -8.48 -3.86
N THR A 37 -5.82 -7.37 -3.82
CA THR A 37 -4.66 -7.22 -2.92
C THR A 37 -5.03 -7.40 -1.45
N ILE A 38 -6.10 -6.75 -0.98
CA ILE A 38 -6.54 -6.85 0.41
C ILE A 38 -7.02 -8.27 0.74
N ILE A 39 -7.84 -8.88 -0.11
CA ILE A 39 -8.35 -10.24 0.10
C ILE A 39 -7.16 -11.21 0.15
N THR A 40 -6.24 -11.12 -0.80
CA THR A 40 -5.10 -12.04 -0.88
C THR A 40 -4.18 -11.93 0.34
N LEU A 41 -3.96 -10.72 0.87
CA LEU A 41 -3.05 -10.51 2.01
C LEU A 41 -3.68 -10.81 3.36
N PHE A 42 -4.98 -10.58 3.51
CA PHE A 42 -5.62 -10.55 4.82
C PHE A 42 -6.77 -11.56 4.97
N ASP A 43 -7.31 -12.11 3.88
CA ASP A 43 -8.35 -13.13 3.90
C ASP A 43 -7.81 -14.52 3.57
N SER A 44 -7.03 -15.09 4.49
CA SER A 44 -6.49 -16.44 4.31
C SER A 44 -7.54 -17.57 4.41
N ASP A 45 -8.74 -17.27 4.91
CA ASP A 45 -9.77 -18.28 5.18
C ASP A 45 -10.84 -18.36 4.07
N GLY A 46 -10.81 -17.46 3.09
CA GLY A 46 -11.70 -17.46 1.91
C GLY A 46 -13.17 -17.23 2.21
N ASP A 47 -13.50 -16.82 3.44
CA ASP A 47 -14.87 -16.62 3.93
C ASP A 47 -15.23 -15.12 4.02
N GLN A 48 -14.30 -14.21 3.70
CA GLN A 48 -14.53 -12.77 3.82
C GLN A 48 -14.75 -12.10 2.47
N THR A 49 -16.00 -11.73 2.23
CA THR A 49 -16.31 -10.76 1.20
C THR A 49 -16.19 -9.34 1.78
N LEU A 50 -15.18 -8.60 1.33
CA LEU A 50 -15.21 -7.14 1.40
C LEU A 50 -16.48 -6.67 0.72
N GLU A 51 -17.47 -6.18 1.48
CA GLU A 51 -18.76 -5.79 0.94
C GLU A 51 -18.57 -4.83 -0.25
N ALA A 52 -19.22 -5.17 -1.37
CA ALA A 52 -19.03 -4.47 -2.64
C ALA A 52 -19.47 -2.99 -2.57
N ASP A 53 -20.32 -2.64 -1.60
CA ASP A 53 -21.03 -1.35 -1.54
C ASP A 53 -20.41 -0.32 -0.57
N VAL A 54 -19.23 -0.62 0.01
CA VAL A 54 -18.63 0.23 1.07
C VAL A 54 -17.83 1.41 0.50
N GLY A 55 -17.46 1.37 -0.78
CA GLY A 55 -16.64 2.38 -1.47
C GLY A 55 -15.35 1.81 -2.06
N THR A 56 -14.44 2.71 -2.47
CA THR A 56 -13.10 2.34 -2.98
C THR A 56 -12.11 2.30 -1.82
N PRO A 57 -11.51 1.13 -1.50
CA PRO A 57 -10.50 1.06 -0.46
C PRO A 57 -9.27 1.87 -0.86
N PHE A 58 -8.70 2.60 0.09
CA PHE A 58 -7.51 3.42 -0.18
C PHE A 58 -6.41 3.29 0.88
N ALA A 59 -6.68 2.71 2.05
CA ALA A 59 -5.64 2.48 3.03
C ALA A 59 -5.94 1.30 3.96
N VAL A 60 -4.90 0.64 4.45
CA VAL A 60 -4.96 -0.36 5.52
C VAL A 60 -4.30 0.14 6.81
N LEU A 61 -4.85 -0.25 7.95
CA LEU A 61 -4.40 0.14 9.29
C LEU A 61 -4.46 -1.04 10.26
N PRO A 62 -3.60 -1.06 11.29
CA PRO A 62 -3.75 -1.95 12.43
C PRO A 62 -5.09 -1.74 13.17
N SER A 63 -5.67 -2.82 13.71
CA SER A 63 -6.99 -2.85 14.35
C SER A 63 -7.12 -2.09 15.68
N ASP A 64 -6.00 -1.85 16.34
CA ASP A 64 -5.89 -1.09 17.59
C ASP A 64 -5.69 0.41 17.37
N LEU A 65 -5.47 0.86 16.12
CA LEU A 65 -5.61 2.26 15.77
C LEU A 65 -7.08 2.57 15.55
N ASP A 66 -7.61 3.63 16.15
CA ASP A 66 -8.95 4.09 15.77
C ASP A 66 -8.85 4.81 14.42
N GLY A 67 -9.41 4.21 13.37
CA GLY A 67 -9.45 4.81 12.03
C GLY A 67 -10.17 6.17 12.01
N ASN A 68 -11.11 6.41 12.93
CA ASN A 68 -11.76 7.71 13.08
C ASN A 68 -10.85 8.78 13.70
N CYS A 69 -9.74 8.36 14.33
CA CYS A 69 -8.72 9.25 14.86
C CYS A 69 -7.60 9.55 13.85
N VAL A 70 -7.63 8.95 12.65
CA VAL A 70 -6.70 9.32 11.58
C VAL A 70 -7.07 10.72 11.07
N PRO A 71 -6.19 11.72 11.18
CA PRO A 71 -6.49 13.07 10.76
C PRO A 71 -6.88 13.15 9.27
N GLN A 72 -7.79 14.05 8.92
CA GLN A 72 -8.27 14.17 7.53
C GLN A 72 -7.13 14.40 6.53
N SER A 73 -6.13 15.23 6.87
CA SER A 73 -4.98 15.47 6.00
C SER A 73 -4.09 14.25 5.80
N VAL A 74 -4.05 13.33 6.77
CA VAL A 74 -3.40 12.01 6.62
C VAL A 74 -4.23 11.12 5.71
N GLN A 75 -5.56 11.08 5.88
CA GLN A 75 -6.44 10.30 5.01
C GLN A 75 -6.36 10.77 3.55
N ASP A 76 -6.37 12.09 3.32
CA ASP A 76 -6.24 12.69 1.99
C ASP A 76 -4.87 12.33 1.38
N TYR A 77 -3.80 12.37 2.17
CA TYR A 77 -2.48 11.94 1.73
C TYR A 77 -2.45 10.46 1.31
N LEU A 78 -2.96 9.55 2.15
CA LEU A 78 -2.98 8.10 1.87
C LEU A 78 -3.82 7.78 0.63
N LYS A 79 -4.94 8.50 0.46
CA LYS A 79 -5.80 8.37 -0.70
C LYS A 79 -5.10 8.78 -1.99
N GLU A 80 -4.47 9.96 -1.99
CA GLU A 80 -3.67 10.43 -3.12
C GLU A 80 -2.49 9.50 -3.41
N LEU A 81 -1.88 8.92 -2.37
CA LEU A 81 -0.78 7.97 -2.50
C LEU A 81 -1.23 6.69 -3.22
N THR A 82 -2.35 6.09 -2.82
CA THR A 82 -2.93 4.92 -3.48
C THR A 82 -3.30 5.20 -4.94
N ILE A 83 -4.03 6.29 -5.19
CA ILE A 83 -4.46 6.67 -6.55
C ILE A 83 -3.23 6.89 -7.44
N SER A 84 -2.24 7.64 -6.95
CA SER A 84 -1.04 7.96 -7.74
C SER A 84 -0.16 6.72 -7.96
N ALA A 85 -0.13 5.78 -7.02
CA ALA A 85 0.61 4.52 -7.17
C ALA A 85 0.03 3.67 -8.31
N ASN A 86 -1.28 3.42 -8.28
CA ASN A 86 -1.94 2.62 -9.32
C ASN A 86 -1.93 3.30 -10.69
N ALA A 87 -2.14 4.63 -10.74
CA ALA A 87 -2.02 5.38 -11.99
C ALA A 87 -0.59 5.33 -12.55
N SER A 88 0.43 5.39 -11.68
CA SER A 88 1.83 5.24 -12.09
C SER A 88 2.10 3.85 -12.64
N ALA A 89 1.63 2.80 -11.94
CA ALA A 89 1.77 1.41 -12.35
C ALA A 89 1.14 1.18 -13.73
N ALA A 90 -0.10 1.64 -13.92
CA ALA A 90 -0.80 1.60 -15.20
C ALA A 90 -0.04 2.35 -16.31
N SER A 91 0.50 3.54 -16.01
CA SER A 91 1.28 4.33 -16.99
C SER A 91 2.59 3.66 -17.43
N LEU A 92 3.10 2.74 -16.61
CA LEU A 92 4.31 1.95 -16.85
C LEU A 92 4.01 0.50 -17.23
N ALA A 93 2.74 0.14 -17.43
CA ALA A 93 2.30 -1.21 -17.75
C ALA A 93 2.80 -2.28 -16.75
N CYS A 94 2.78 -1.97 -15.45
CA CYS A 94 2.96 -2.95 -14.38
C CYS A 94 1.73 -3.00 -13.45
N GLY A 95 1.50 -4.14 -12.79
CA GLY A 95 0.39 -4.28 -11.83
C GLY A 95 0.64 -3.62 -10.48
N SER A 96 1.92 -3.51 -10.08
CA SER A 96 2.33 -2.79 -8.87
C SER A 96 3.57 -1.97 -9.16
N ILE A 97 3.56 -0.71 -8.71
CA ILE A 97 4.74 0.16 -8.79
C ILE A 97 5.86 -0.32 -7.86
N LEU A 98 5.52 -1.09 -6.82
CA LEU A 98 6.51 -1.63 -5.88
C LEU A 98 7.17 -2.91 -6.40
N ALA A 99 6.41 -3.77 -7.10
CA ALA A 99 6.99 -4.95 -7.75
C ALA A 99 7.75 -4.56 -9.04
N GLY A 100 7.32 -3.48 -9.70
CA GLY A 100 7.89 -3.03 -10.97
C GLY A 100 7.53 -3.96 -12.13
N HIS A 101 8.38 -4.00 -13.16
CA HIS A 101 8.12 -4.78 -14.37
C HIS A 101 8.33 -6.30 -14.17
N ALA A 102 8.77 -6.71 -12.99
CA ALA A 102 8.94 -8.11 -12.65
C ALA A 102 7.59 -8.80 -12.35
N SER A 103 6.52 -8.04 -12.09
CA SER A 103 5.19 -8.58 -11.85
C SER A 103 4.36 -8.64 -13.13
N GLU A 104 3.99 -9.86 -13.54
CA GLU A 104 3.01 -10.09 -14.62
C GLU A 104 1.55 -10.04 -14.15
N ALA A 105 1.32 -9.82 -12.85
CA ALA A 105 -0.02 -9.84 -12.28
C ALA A 105 -0.71 -8.47 -12.43
N ASP A 106 -1.59 -8.34 -13.41
CA ASP A 106 -2.50 -7.20 -13.58
C ASP A 106 -3.73 -7.28 -12.65
N GLU A 107 -3.88 -8.39 -11.93
CA GLU A 107 -4.99 -8.65 -11.01
C GLU A 107 -4.86 -7.92 -9.65
N PHE A 108 -3.67 -7.41 -9.32
CA PHE A 108 -3.39 -6.74 -8.03
C PHE A 108 -3.12 -5.26 -8.23
N GLY A 109 -3.43 -4.47 -7.20
CA GLY A 109 -3.12 -3.04 -7.14
C GLY A 109 -2.36 -2.66 -5.88
N ASP A 110 -1.71 -1.50 -5.89
CA ASP A 110 -1.04 -0.96 -4.71
C ASP A 110 -2.06 -0.34 -3.74
N ILE A 111 -1.81 -0.46 -2.43
CA ILE A 111 -2.63 0.17 -1.39
C ILE A 111 -1.77 0.88 -0.36
N ALA A 112 -2.16 2.08 0.04
CA ALA A 112 -1.48 2.80 1.11
C ALA A 112 -1.67 2.10 2.46
N LEU A 113 -0.75 2.34 3.38
CA LEU A 113 -0.81 1.82 4.74
C LEU A 113 -0.47 2.92 5.75
N TRP A 114 -1.06 2.83 6.94
CA TRP A 114 -0.75 3.71 8.07
C TRP A 114 -0.57 2.89 9.35
N LEU A 115 0.65 2.91 9.90
CA LEU A 115 1.01 2.18 11.13
C LEU A 115 0.98 3.06 12.39
N GLY A 116 0.83 4.37 12.23
CA GLY A 116 0.91 5.32 13.34
C GLY A 116 2.33 5.46 13.90
N ASN A 117 2.44 5.75 15.19
CA ASN A 117 3.75 5.89 15.85
C ASN A 117 4.33 4.53 16.24
N GLY A 118 5.66 4.43 16.22
CA GLY A 118 6.40 3.22 16.56
C GLY A 118 7.81 3.21 15.98
N GLU A 119 8.55 2.15 16.28
CA GLU A 119 9.87 1.83 15.74
C GLU A 119 9.66 0.91 14.53
N TYR A 120 9.50 1.49 13.34
CA TYR A 120 9.30 0.75 12.09
C TYR A 120 10.34 1.12 11.03
N SER A 121 11.50 1.63 11.46
CA SER A 121 12.62 1.91 10.56
C SER A 121 13.25 0.63 10.02
N GLN A 122 14.15 0.79 9.05
CA GLN A 122 14.95 -0.32 8.51
C GLN A 122 15.53 -1.20 9.64
N GLY A 123 15.35 -2.52 9.53
CA GLY A 123 15.66 -3.51 10.55
C GLY A 123 14.45 -3.99 11.38
N HIS A 124 13.30 -3.30 11.28
CA HIS A 124 12.04 -3.64 11.96
C HIS A 124 10.98 -4.23 11.01
N GLU A 125 11.39 -4.82 9.90
CA GLU A 125 10.48 -5.33 8.86
C GLU A 125 9.53 -6.41 9.42
N ARG A 126 10.01 -7.26 10.35
CA ARG A 126 9.16 -8.25 11.03
C ARG A 126 8.10 -7.60 11.93
N ASP A 127 8.44 -6.48 12.56
CA ASP A 127 7.49 -5.75 13.40
C ASP A 127 6.41 -5.12 12.54
N VAL A 128 6.76 -4.59 11.36
CA VAL A 128 5.80 -4.09 10.36
C VAL A 128 4.83 -5.18 9.91
N LEU A 129 5.33 -6.36 9.55
CA LEU A 129 4.48 -7.49 9.12
C LEU A 129 3.58 -7.99 10.24
N THR A 130 4.12 -8.09 11.46
CA THR A 130 3.32 -8.46 12.64
C THR A 130 2.23 -7.42 12.90
N ARG A 131 2.57 -6.14 12.75
CA ARG A 131 1.67 -5.01 12.97
C ARG A 131 0.51 -4.99 11.98
N LEU A 132 0.75 -5.44 10.75
CA LEU A 132 -0.25 -5.58 9.68
C LEU A 132 -0.96 -6.94 9.70
N ASP A 133 -0.74 -7.79 10.70
CA ASP A 133 -1.32 -9.16 10.75
C ASP A 133 -0.90 -10.06 9.56
N THR A 134 0.23 -9.72 8.92
CA THR A 134 0.83 -10.47 7.80
C THR A 134 2.08 -11.25 8.23
N GLY A 135 2.31 -11.41 9.53
CA GLY A 135 3.42 -12.20 10.07
C GLY A 135 3.40 -13.68 9.66
N HIS A 136 2.24 -14.19 9.22
CA HIS A 136 2.11 -15.54 8.69
C HIS A 136 2.97 -15.77 7.42
N LEU A 137 3.27 -14.72 6.66
CA LEU A 137 4.15 -14.78 5.49
C LEU A 137 5.58 -15.25 5.86
N LEU A 138 6.00 -15.03 7.10
CA LEU A 138 7.32 -15.46 7.59
C LEU A 138 7.37 -16.94 7.98
N GLN A 139 6.21 -17.59 8.17
CA GLN A 139 6.15 -18.97 8.67
C GLN A 139 6.65 -19.99 7.63
N GLN A 140 6.73 -19.60 6.37
CA GLN A 140 7.28 -20.41 5.28
C GLN A 140 8.83 -20.35 5.20
N GLY A 141 9.49 -19.75 6.19
CA GLY A 141 10.95 -19.54 6.19
C GLY A 141 11.40 -18.34 5.36
N ALA A 142 10.45 -17.59 4.80
CA ALA A 142 10.71 -16.34 4.10
C ALA A 142 11.26 -15.30 5.09
N ASN A 143 12.31 -14.59 4.69
CA ASN A 143 12.85 -13.46 5.43
C ASN A 143 12.64 -12.19 4.62
N PRO A 144 12.32 -11.06 5.28
CA PRO A 144 12.28 -9.77 4.60
C PRO A 144 13.62 -9.50 3.90
N GLN A 145 13.57 -9.16 2.62
CA GLN A 145 14.71 -8.77 1.82
C GLN A 145 14.61 -7.30 1.49
N LYS A 146 15.73 -6.58 1.59
CA LYS A 146 15.79 -5.17 1.19
C LYS A 146 15.63 -5.07 -0.32
N VAL A 147 14.75 -4.19 -0.76
CA VAL A 147 14.62 -3.82 -2.17
C VAL A 147 15.45 -2.55 -2.41
N GLU A 148 16.27 -2.56 -3.45
CA GLU A 148 17.07 -1.39 -3.81
C GLU A 148 16.18 -0.29 -4.39
N VAL A 149 16.38 0.93 -3.88
CA VAL A 149 15.62 2.12 -4.28
C VAL A 149 16.53 3.02 -5.10
N SER A 150 16.04 3.47 -6.24
CA SER A 150 16.72 4.50 -7.01
C SER A 150 16.70 5.82 -6.24
N GLN A 151 17.88 6.38 -5.97
CA GLN A 151 17.99 7.66 -5.26
C GLN A 151 17.35 8.82 -6.03
N SER A 152 17.29 8.74 -7.36
CA SER A 152 16.68 9.78 -8.16
C SER A 152 15.15 9.73 -8.06
N THR A 153 14.56 8.54 -8.07
CA THR A 153 13.10 8.38 -8.15
C THR A 153 12.43 8.09 -6.82
N GLY A 154 13.12 7.52 -5.83
CA GLY A 154 12.49 7.00 -4.61
C GLY A 154 11.65 5.74 -4.83
N LEU A 155 11.76 5.14 -6.02
CA LEU A 155 11.07 3.92 -6.42
C LEU A 155 12.04 2.74 -6.52
N PRO A 156 11.55 1.48 -6.49
CA PRO A 156 12.38 0.31 -6.75
C PRO A 156 13.15 0.43 -8.06
N ILE A 157 14.39 -0.07 -8.10
CA ILE A 157 15.21 -0.07 -9.33
C ILE A 157 14.62 -0.94 -10.46
N THR A 158 13.66 -1.82 -10.13
CA THR A 158 12.89 -2.66 -11.06
C THR A 158 11.82 -1.88 -11.83
N VAL A 159 11.57 -0.63 -11.45
CA VAL A 159 10.67 0.28 -12.17
C VAL A 159 11.44 0.96 -13.29
N HIS A 160 11.31 0.44 -14.50
CA HIS A 160 11.88 1.03 -15.70
C HIS A 160 10.91 2.06 -16.31
N GLY A 161 11.29 3.33 -16.27
CA GLY A 161 10.49 4.41 -16.86
C GLY A 161 11.19 5.08 -18.03
N PRO A 162 10.44 5.79 -18.90
CA PRO A 162 11.04 6.71 -19.86
C PRO A 162 11.90 7.78 -19.15
N SER A 163 12.90 8.31 -19.85
CA SER A 163 13.81 9.35 -19.31
C SER A 163 13.06 10.58 -18.75
N THR A 164 11.90 10.88 -19.33
CA THR A 164 10.97 11.88 -18.81
C THR A 164 9.78 11.16 -18.18
N PRO A 165 9.58 11.26 -16.85
CA PRO A 165 8.46 10.59 -16.18
C PRO A 165 7.11 11.15 -16.64
N SER A 166 6.09 10.31 -16.64
CA SER A 166 4.70 10.74 -16.82
C SER A 166 4.26 11.69 -15.69
N SER A 167 3.13 12.37 -15.88
CA SER A 167 2.52 13.17 -14.81
C SER A 167 2.19 12.33 -13.58
N ASP A 168 1.76 11.09 -13.78
CA ASP A 168 1.35 10.18 -12.71
C ASP A 168 2.55 9.74 -11.88
N VAL A 169 3.64 9.33 -12.54
CA VAL A 169 4.90 8.98 -11.87
C VAL A 169 5.49 10.19 -11.16
N SER A 170 5.42 11.38 -11.76
CA SER A 170 5.90 12.62 -11.13
C SER A 170 5.09 12.93 -9.87
N ARG A 171 3.77 12.79 -9.93
CA ARG A 171 2.86 12.99 -8.80
C ARG A 171 3.13 12.00 -7.67
N LEU A 172 3.33 10.72 -7.97
CA LEU A 172 3.71 9.72 -6.97
C LEU A 172 5.03 10.10 -6.30
N ARG A 173 6.04 10.53 -7.07
CA ARG A 173 7.34 10.95 -6.52
C ARG A 173 7.22 12.12 -5.56
N GLU A 174 6.39 13.12 -5.88
CA GLU A 174 6.09 14.23 -4.96
C GLU A 174 5.48 13.75 -3.65
N LEU A 175 4.58 12.77 -3.70
CA LEU A 175 3.94 12.20 -2.51
C LEU A 175 4.93 11.37 -1.67
N LEU A 176 5.81 10.61 -2.32
CA LEU A 176 6.85 9.83 -1.65
C LEU A 176 7.94 10.72 -1.01
N GLN A 177 8.23 11.89 -1.58
CA GLN A 177 9.16 12.86 -0.99
C GLN A 177 8.68 13.45 0.35
N ARG A 178 7.37 13.31 0.67
CA ARG A 178 6.82 13.70 1.98
C ARG A 178 7.14 12.69 3.08
N LEU A 179 7.66 11.52 2.72
CA LEU A 179 8.12 10.51 3.65
C LEU A 179 9.63 10.68 3.87
N SER A 180 10.04 10.67 5.13
CA SER A 180 11.44 10.62 5.55
C SER A 180 11.83 9.21 5.98
N ALA A 181 13.12 8.89 6.03
CA ALA A 181 13.62 7.55 6.40
C ALA A 181 12.98 6.40 5.58
N CYS A 182 12.73 6.65 4.29
CA CYS A 182 12.13 5.67 3.40
C CYS A 182 13.00 4.43 3.21
N HIS A 183 12.37 3.27 3.26
CA HIS A 183 12.96 2.00 2.88
C HIS A 183 11.90 1.11 2.21
N ILE A 184 12.37 0.17 1.39
CA ILE A 184 11.52 -0.81 0.75
C ILE A 184 12.06 -2.19 1.09
N PHE A 185 11.16 -3.11 1.42
CA PHE A 185 11.49 -4.52 1.56
C PHE A 185 10.42 -5.38 0.90
N CYS A 186 10.78 -6.62 0.58
CA CYS A 186 9.87 -7.64 0.09
C CYS A 186 9.95 -8.91 0.93
N VAL A 187 8.88 -9.70 0.91
CA VAL A 187 8.86 -11.08 1.40
C VAL A 187 8.48 -11.96 0.22
N HIS A 188 9.41 -12.82 -0.21
CA HIS A 188 9.17 -13.74 -1.32
C HIS A 188 8.37 -14.97 -0.85
N GLY A 189 7.47 -15.43 -1.70
CA GLY A 189 6.66 -16.63 -1.55
C GLY A 189 6.04 -16.98 -2.91
N ASP A 190 4.93 -17.72 -2.92
CA ASP A 190 4.14 -17.92 -4.15
C ASP A 190 3.66 -16.57 -4.73
N LEU A 191 3.43 -15.60 -3.85
CA LEU A 191 3.24 -14.21 -4.17
C LEU A 191 4.21 -13.36 -3.33
N SER A 192 4.98 -12.51 -4.00
CA SER A 192 5.90 -11.61 -3.33
C SER A 192 5.17 -10.38 -2.82
N VAL A 193 5.33 -10.08 -1.54
CA VAL A 193 4.70 -8.93 -0.88
C VAL A 193 5.73 -7.83 -0.72
N TYR A 194 5.47 -6.67 -1.31
CA TYR A 194 6.34 -5.50 -1.28
C TYR A 194 5.79 -4.44 -0.35
N VAL A 195 6.66 -3.87 0.48
CA VAL A 195 6.32 -2.81 1.43
C VAL A 195 7.31 -1.67 1.25
N LEU A 196 6.80 -0.50 0.86
CA LEU A 196 7.51 0.78 0.97
C LEU A 196 7.02 1.47 2.23
N LEU A 197 7.94 1.89 3.10
CA LEU A 197 7.58 2.56 4.34
C LEU A 197 8.49 3.77 4.60
N GLY A 198 7.90 4.84 5.13
CA GLY A 198 8.62 6.00 5.62
C GLY A 198 7.84 6.77 6.68
N ARG A 199 8.54 7.70 7.32
CA ARG A 199 8.01 8.57 8.37
C ARG A 199 7.34 9.78 7.72
N TYR A 200 6.02 9.85 7.85
CA TYR A 200 5.21 10.98 7.42
C TYR A 200 5.08 12.00 8.55
N GLU A 201 5.31 13.28 8.23
CA GLU A 201 5.12 14.40 9.16
C GLU A 201 4.44 15.57 8.44
N SER A 202 3.26 15.96 8.92
CA SER A 202 2.51 17.09 8.35
C SER A 202 1.50 17.63 9.36
N GLU A 203 1.36 18.96 9.44
CA GLU A 203 0.31 19.63 10.22
C GLU A 203 0.24 19.20 11.71
N GLY A 204 1.38 18.87 12.32
CA GLY A 204 1.44 18.41 13.71
C GLY A 204 1.07 16.93 13.90
N HIS A 205 0.82 16.20 12.82
CA HIS A 205 0.59 14.77 12.80
C HIS A 205 1.83 14.05 12.29
N SER A 206 2.22 12.98 12.99
CA SER A 206 3.36 12.15 12.60
C SER A 206 3.02 10.67 12.76
N GLY A 207 3.63 9.86 11.90
CA GLY A 207 3.42 8.42 11.88
C GLY A 207 4.19 7.74 10.75
N TRP A 208 4.17 6.42 10.74
CA TRP A 208 4.70 5.64 9.63
C TRP A 208 3.60 5.36 8.62
N ALA A 209 3.92 5.66 7.37
CA ALA A 209 3.02 5.53 6.23
C ALA A 209 3.78 4.95 5.05
N GLY A 210 3.04 4.45 4.06
CA GLY A 210 3.67 3.95 2.87
C GLY A 210 2.72 3.24 1.93
N LEU A 211 3.28 2.33 1.13
CA LEU A 211 2.57 1.54 0.13
C LEU A 211 2.83 0.06 0.36
N LEU A 212 1.82 -0.74 0.03
CA LEU A 212 1.81 -2.19 0.05
C LEU A 212 1.40 -2.66 -1.35
N GLY A 213 2.17 -3.57 -1.93
CA GLY A 213 1.94 -4.08 -3.27
C GLY A 213 2.26 -5.56 -3.36
N LEU A 214 1.70 -6.22 -4.38
CA LEU A 214 1.91 -7.64 -4.65
C LEU A 214 2.60 -7.80 -6.01
N GLY A 215 3.47 -8.80 -6.10
CA GLY A 215 4.13 -9.17 -7.33
C GLY A 215 4.23 -10.68 -7.49
N VAL A 216 4.00 -11.17 -8.70
CA VAL A 216 4.29 -12.56 -9.06
C VAL A 216 5.66 -12.57 -9.72
N GLU A 217 6.63 -13.25 -9.12
CA GLU A 217 7.93 -13.48 -9.74
C GLU A 217 7.89 -14.81 -10.49
N SER A 218 8.37 -14.81 -11.74
CA SER A 218 8.47 -15.99 -12.60
C SER A 218 9.83 -16.68 -12.54
#